data_AF-A0A0B0SBD3-F1
#
_entry.id   AF-A0A0B0SBD3-F1
#
_cell.length_a   1.000
_cell.length_b   1.000
_cell.length_c   1.000
_cell.angle_alpha   90.00
_cell.angle_beta   90.00
_cell.angle_gamma   90.00
#
_symmetry.space_group_name_H-M   'P 1'
#
loop_
_entity.id
_entity.type
_entity.pdbx_description
1 polymer ?
#
loop_
_entity_poly.entity_id
_entity_poly.type
_entity_poly.pdbx_seq_one_letter_code
_entity_poly.pdbx_strand_id
1 'polypeptide(L)'
;MRVGVLSGFLSRRYLGFWEAYLEALGVEVVRAGAAPNLRQPYCLPVQGLLAQVEALKAQGVDYLLLPDLQGGVESEKGGGQCPWLLDLEATLLRYFPGLPPVLKVPAELSPKVLGRAGEVGQILTQNPMLVGRALDRAKSLLKPPPPLKSPPGSVGVVAQPYLLEDEGFREAVRNALVAVDLLPFFPDLPPEKLREEGDKLLPMDLPTDKELVGMVHYLHRLGRVKGLLLVVSYACPPIPGLLRRAARRLAKPHRLVTLGEDWTESLSALKAEMGA
;
A
#
# COMPACT_ATOMS: atom_id res chain seq x y z
N MET A 1 0.26 7.42 27.38
CA MET A 1 -0.54 7.40 26.16
C MET A 1 0.22 6.58 25.13
N ARG A 2 -0.41 5.52 24.63
CA ARG A 2 0.20 4.50 23.77
C ARG A 2 -0.60 4.41 22.48
N VAL A 3 0.04 4.69 21.35
CA VAL A 3 -0.61 4.66 20.03
C VAL A 3 -0.03 3.50 19.24
N GLY A 4 -0.88 2.54 18.90
CA GLY A 4 -0.55 1.44 18.02
C GLY A 4 -0.48 1.89 16.57
N VAL A 5 0.58 1.51 15.86
CA VAL A 5 0.77 1.82 14.43
C VAL A 5 0.89 0.55 13.59
N LEU A 6 0.46 0.63 12.34
CA LEU A 6 0.42 -0.48 11.40
C LEU A 6 1.58 -0.43 10.39
N SER A 7 2.12 -1.60 10.08
CA SER A 7 3.00 -1.83 8.93
C SER A 7 2.19 -2.34 7.73
N GLY A 8 2.60 -2.01 6.51
CA GLY A 8 1.82 -2.22 5.28
C GLY A 8 0.86 -1.06 4.99
N PHE A 9 -0.08 -1.24 4.06
CA PHE A 9 -1.12 -0.23 3.71
C PHE A 9 -0.56 1.20 3.52
N LEU A 10 0.49 1.32 2.70
CA LEU A 10 1.18 2.59 2.38
C LEU A 10 1.89 3.26 3.58
N SER A 11 2.14 2.54 4.68
CA SER A 11 2.87 3.04 5.86
C SER A 11 4.19 3.74 5.53
N ARG A 12 4.91 3.28 4.50
CA ARG A 12 6.12 3.96 4.01
C ARG A 12 5.87 5.44 3.70
N ARG A 13 4.71 5.81 3.17
CA ARG A 13 4.39 7.16 2.70
C ARG A 13 4.15 8.15 3.83
N TYR A 14 3.55 7.72 4.94
CA TYR A 14 3.07 8.62 5.98
C TYR A 14 3.68 8.37 7.36
N LEU A 15 4.03 7.12 7.68
CA LEU A 15 4.27 6.72 9.06
C LEU A 15 5.48 7.41 9.67
N GLY A 16 6.55 7.65 8.90
CA GLY A 16 7.74 8.35 9.40
C GLY A 16 7.45 9.76 9.94
N PHE A 17 6.51 10.49 9.34
CA PHE A 17 6.05 11.77 9.88
C PHE A 17 5.26 11.57 11.17
N TRP A 18 4.30 10.64 11.18
CA TRP A 18 3.40 10.44 12.30
C TRP A 18 4.10 9.90 13.54
N GLU A 19 5.05 8.97 13.40
CA GLU A 19 5.82 8.46 14.52
C GLU A 19 6.68 9.56 15.15
N ALA A 20 7.45 10.28 14.35
CA ALA A 20 8.26 11.40 14.84
C ALA A 20 7.40 12.48 15.51
N TYR A 21 6.20 12.73 14.99
CA TYR A 21 5.25 13.66 15.59
C TYR A 21 4.71 13.15 16.94
N LEU A 22 4.26 11.89 17.00
CA LEU A 22 3.75 11.27 18.23
C LEU A 22 4.83 11.19 19.32
N GLU A 23 6.04 10.78 18.97
CA GLU A 23 7.18 10.76 19.87
C GLU A 23 7.50 12.17 20.40
N ALA A 24 7.43 13.21 19.54
CA ALA A 24 7.63 14.59 19.96
C ALA A 24 6.53 15.12 20.89
N LEU A 25 5.33 14.53 20.86
CA LEU A 25 4.25 14.77 21.84
C LEU A 25 4.46 14.01 23.16
N GLY A 26 5.48 13.16 23.26
CA GLY A 26 5.70 12.27 24.41
C GLY A 26 4.77 11.06 24.45
N VAL A 27 4.20 10.69 23.30
CA VAL A 27 3.35 9.51 23.14
C VAL A 27 4.22 8.31 22.81
N GLU A 28 3.95 7.17 23.45
CA GLU A 28 4.61 5.90 23.13
C GLU A 28 4.03 5.33 21.84
N VAL A 29 4.89 5.15 20.82
CA VAL A 29 4.53 4.50 19.57
C VAL A 29 4.74 2.99 19.72
N VAL A 30 3.67 2.22 19.56
CA VAL A 30 3.69 0.76 19.71
C VAL A 30 3.52 0.09 18.35
N ARG A 31 4.44 -0.81 18.02
CA ARG A 31 4.39 -1.66 16.82
C ARG A 31 4.17 -3.10 17.24
N ALA A 32 3.37 -3.84 16.49
CA ALA A 32 3.24 -5.28 16.66
C ALA A 32 3.69 -6.01 15.40
N GLY A 33 4.67 -6.91 15.53
CA GLY A 33 4.94 -7.93 14.54
C GLY A 33 4.05 -9.13 14.81
N ALA A 34 3.21 -9.50 13.86
CA ALA A 34 2.37 -10.70 13.95
C ALA A 34 2.28 -11.37 12.59
N ALA A 35 2.48 -12.69 12.57
CA ALA A 35 2.36 -13.46 11.33
C ALA A 35 0.89 -13.53 10.88
N PRO A 36 0.61 -13.42 9.57
CA PRO A 36 -0.76 -13.53 9.07
C PRO A 36 -1.34 -14.92 9.33
N ASN A 37 -2.62 -14.97 9.70
CA ASN A 37 -3.35 -16.24 9.80
C ASN A 37 -3.87 -16.65 8.41
N LEU A 38 -3.12 -17.53 7.73
CA LEU A 38 -3.41 -17.99 6.37
C LEU A 38 -4.76 -18.72 6.21
N ARG A 39 -5.41 -19.12 7.30
CA ARG A 39 -6.72 -19.79 7.27
C ARG A 39 -7.89 -18.81 7.09
N GLN A 40 -7.65 -17.50 7.28
CA GLN A 40 -8.70 -16.50 7.14
C GLN A 40 -9.09 -16.31 5.66
N PRO A 41 -10.37 -16.08 5.34
CA PRO A 41 -10.85 -15.95 3.96
C PRO A 41 -10.56 -14.57 3.34
N TYR A 42 -9.55 -13.86 3.83
CA TYR A 42 -9.18 -12.51 3.37
C TYR A 42 -7.84 -12.52 2.66
N CYS A 43 -7.59 -11.51 1.82
CA CYS A 43 -6.33 -11.34 1.12
C CYS A 43 -5.13 -11.22 2.08
N LEU A 44 -3.93 -11.60 1.65
CA LEU A 44 -2.74 -11.64 2.51
C LEU A 44 -2.45 -10.32 3.25
N PRO A 45 -2.55 -9.13 2.60
CA PRO A 45 -2.37 -7.86 3.31
C PRO A 45 -3.37 -7.67 4.45
N VAL A 46 -4.63 -8.07 4.24
CA VAL A 46 -5.67 -7.97 5.25
C VAL A 46 -5.42 -8.96 6.39
N GLN A 47 -4.97 -10.19 6.10
CA GLN A 47 -4.60 -11.14 7.15
C GLN A 47 -3.47 -10.61 8.04
N GLY A 48 -2.46 -9.96 7.43
CA GLY A 48 -1.38 -9.32 8.17
C GLY A 48 -1.85 -8.12 9.00
N LEU A 49 -2.74 -7.30 8.44
CA LEU A 49 -3.40 -6.21 9.18
C LEU A 49 -4.18 -6.73 10.39
N LEU A 50 -4.99 -7.77 10.21
CA LEU A 50 -5.80 -8.33 11.29
C LEU A 50 -4.93 -8.87 12.42
N ALA A 51 -3.86 -9.60 12.07
CA ALA A 51 -2.89 -10.10 13.06
C ALA A 51 -2.21 -8.96 13.83
N GLN A 52 -1.83 -7.87 13.16
CA GLN A 52 -1.25 -6.70 13.80
C GLN A 52 -2.24 -6.01 14.74
N VAL A 53 -3.49 -5.80 14.31
CA VAL A 53 -4.53 -5.16 15.14
C VAL A 53 -4.85 -6.00 16.38
N GLU A 54 -4.96 -7.32 16.24
CA GLU A 54 -5.17 -8.23 17.36
C GLU A 54 -4.02 -8.15 18.38
N ALA A 55 -2.79 -8.16 17.89
CA ALA A 55 -1.60 -8.05 18.74
C ALA A 55 -1.50 -6.68 19.43
N LEU A 56 -1.77 -5.58 18.74
CA LEU A 56 -1.79 -4.23 19.32
C LEU A 56 -2.88 -4.10 20.39
N LYS A 57 -4.06 -4.66 20.14
CA LYS A 57 -5.15 -4.71 21.13
C LYS A 57 -4.73 -5.51 22.37
N ALA A 58 -4.12 -6.69 22.18
CA ALA A 58 -3.63 -7.51 23.29
C ALA A 58 -2.53 -6.82 24.11
N GLN A 59 -1.73 -5.95 23.46
CA GLN A 59 -0.74 -5.13 24.13
C GLN A 59 -1.33 -3.95 24.90
N GLY A 60 -2.63 -3.66 24.77
CA GLY A 60 -3.29 -2.58 25.51
C GLY A 60 -2.89 -1.18 25.05
N VAL A 61 -2.88 -0.93 23.74
CA VAL A 61 -2.73 0.43 23.19
C VAL A 61 -3.99 1.26 23.47
N ASP A 62 -3.81 2.56 23.74
CA ASP A 62 -4.90 3.48 24.02
C ASP A 62 -5.63 3.91 22.73
N TYR A 63 -4.89 4.01 21.62
CA TYR A 63 -5.41 4.37 20.31
C TYR A 63 -4.74 3.55 19.19
N LEU A 64 -5.42 3.43 18.04
CA LEU A 64 -4.84 2.92 16.80
C LEU A 64 -4.71 4.03 15.76
N LEU A 65 -3.54 4.18 15.16
CA LEU A 65 -3.32 5.07 14.03
C LEU A 65 -3.65 4.31 12.72
N LEU A 66 -4.75 4.69 12.06
CA LEU A 66 -5.20 4.02 10.84
C LEU A 66 -5.08 4.95 9.62
N PRO A 67 -4.53 4.46 8.48
CA PRO A 67 -4.46 5.24 7.26
C PRO A 67 -5.82 5.40 6.58
N ASP A 68 -6.07 6.59 6.04
CA ASP A 68 -7.07 6.85 5.01
C ASP A 68 -6.45 6.64 3.63
N LEU A 69 -6.82 5.52 3.01
CA LEU A 69 -6.32 5.08 1.69
C LEU A 69 -7.12 5.68 0.54
N GLN A 70 -8.28 6.26 0.82
CA GLN A 70 -9.15 6.85 -0.20
C GLN A 70 -8.69 8.26 -0.59
N GLY A 71 -7.91 8.93 0.26
CA GLY A 71 -7.50 10.32 0.03
C GLY A 71 -8.69 11.28 -0.04
N GLY A 72 -9.78 10.98 0.68
CA GLY A 72 -11.03 11.75 0.66
C GLY A 72 -11.91 11.55 -0.57
N VAL A 73 -11.66 10.52 -1.40
CA VAL A 73 -12.48 10.18 -2.58
C VAL A 73 -13.35 8.97 -2.27
N GLU A 74 -14.67 9.11 -2.36
CA GLU A 74 -15.58 7.96 -2.33
C GLU A 74 -15.75 7.37 -3.74
N SER A 75 -15.53 6.06 -3.88
CA SER A 75 -15.72 5.36 -5.17
C SER A 75 -16.34 3.99 -5.00
N GLU A 76 -17.25 3.65 -5.90
CA GLU A 76 -17.87 2.32 -5.99
C GLU A 76 -17.21 1.45 -7.08
N LYS A 77 -16.10 1.91 -7.68
CA LYS A 77 -15.39 1.22 -8.76
C LYS A 77 -14.05 0.69 -8.29
N GLY A 78 -13.58 -0.38 -8.92
CA GLY A 78 -12.25 -0.94 -8.65
C GLY A 78 -12.07 -1.27 -7.17
N GLY A 79 -10.94 -0.88 -6.60
CA GLY A 79 -10.61 -1.02 -5.18
C GLY A 79 -11.65 -0.44 -4.22
N GLY A 80 -12.52 0.47 -4.66
CA GLY A 80 -13.59 1.05 -3.84
C GLY A 80 -14.66 0.03 -3.42
N GLN A 81 -14.73 -1.10 -4.12
CA GLN A 81 -15.58 -2.23 -3.74
C GLN A 81 -14.98 -3.08 -2.61
N CYS A 82 -13.72 -2.84 -2.24
CA CYS A 82 -13.06 -3.53 -1.14
C CYS A 82 -13.33 -2.76 0.17
N PRO A 83 -14.02 -3.37 1.17
CA PRO A 83 -14.33 -2.68 2.42
C PRO A 83 -13.07 -2.25 3.18
N TRP A 84 -11.97 -3.00 3.06
CA TRP A 84 -10.67 -2.69 3.67
C TRP A 84 -9.97 -1.46 3.08
N LEU A 85 -10.32 -1.06 1.86
CA LEU A 85 -9.80 0.15 1.22
C LEU A 85 -10.77 1.33 1.34
N LEU A 86 -12.07 1.04 1.31
CA LEU A 86 -13.13 2.03 1.47
C LEU A 86 -13.13 2.59 2.91
N ASP A 87 -13.39 1.76 3.91
CA ASP A 87 -13.43 2.21 5.29
C ASP A 87 -12.81 1.18 6.22
N LEU A 88 -11.51 1.36 6.43
CA LEU A 88 -10.69 0.49 7.27
C LEU A 88 -11.20 0.48 8.72
N GLU A 89 -11.59 1.63 9.27
CA GLU A 89 -12.09 1.76 10.64
C GLU A 89 -13.42 1.02 10.80
N ALA A 90 -14.40 1.34 9.95
CA ALA A 90 -15.71 0.70 10.01
C ALA A 90 -15.63 -0.82 9.79
N THR A 91 -14.70 -1.27 8.94
CA THR A 91 -14.48 -2.70 8.69
C THR A 91 -13.84 -3.38 9.90
N LEU A 92 -12.83 -2.78 10.53
CA LEU A 92 -12.19 -3.34 11.72
C LEU A 92 -13.12 -3.38 12.93
N LEU A 93 -13.98 -2.38 13.12
CA LEU A 93 -14.97 -2.37 14.21
C LEU A 93 -15.95 -3.55 14.13
N ARG A 94 -16.29 -4.00 12.91
CA ARG A 94 -17.14 -5.19 12.71
C ARG A 94 -16.40 -6.49 13.06
N TYR A 95 -15.09 -6.52 12.90
CA TYR A 95 -14.27 -7.71 13.13
C TYR A 95 -13.77 -7.82 14.58
N PHE A 96 -13.44 -6.70 15.22
CA PHE A 96 -12.93 -6.64 16.57
C PHE A 96 -13.87 -5.86 17.49
N PRO A 97 -14.80 -6.55 18.19
CA PRO A 97 -15.56 -5.94 19.29
C PRO A 97 -14.60 -5.35 20.32
N GLY A 98 -14.81 -4.09 20.71
CA GLY A 98 -13.90 -3.37 21.62
C GLY A 98 -12.54 -3.02 20.99
N LEU A 99 -12.54 -2.64 19.70
CA LEU A 99 -11.38 -2.04 19.05
C LEU A 99 -10.97 -0.76 19.81
N PRO A 100 -9.66 -0.52 20.07
CA PRO A 100 -9.22 0.76 20.60
C PRO A 100 -9.67 1.94 19.71
N PRO A 101 -9.96 3.11 20.29
CA PRO A 101 -10.31 4.30 19.52
C PRO A 101 -9.31 4.60 18.39
N VAL A 102 -9.83 5.02 17.24
CA VAL A 102 -9.03 5.20 16.02
C VAL A 102 -8.67 6.66 15.81
N LEU A 103 -7.39 6.89 15.49
CA LEU A 103 -6.86 8.13 14.94
C LEU A 103 -6.69 7.94 13.43
N LYS A 104 -7.74 8.26 12.66
CA LYS A 104 -7.69 8.22 11.20
C LYS A 104 -6.78 9.33 10.66
N VAL A 105 -5.82 8.99 9.81
CA VAL A 105 -4.83 9.92 9.25
C VAL A 105 -4.61 9.71 7.75
N PRO A 106 -4.30 10.75 6.97
CA PRO A 106 -4.05 10.58 5.54
C PRO A 106 -2.87 9.64 5.27
N ALA A 107 -3.05 8.68 4.35
CA ALA A 107 -1.96 7.83 3.87
C ALA A 107 -0.95 8.57 2.98
N GLU A 108 -1.27 9.81 2.58
CA GLU A 108 -0.42 10.68 1.78
C GLU A 108 -0.12 11.97 2.52
N LEU A 109 1.17 12.31 2.58
CA LEU A 109 1.62 13.54 3.20
C LEU A 109 1.46 14.73 2.26
N SER A 110 0.87 15.79 2.79
CA SER A 110 0.74 17.09 2.14
C SER A 110 0.66 18.17 3.23
N PRO A 111 0.77 19.47 2.89
CA PRO A 111 0.59 20.53 3.88
C PRO A 111 -0.75 20.45 4.64
N LYS A 112 -1.79 19.85 4.04
CA LYS A 112 -3.09 19.64 4.69
C LYS A 112 -3.02 18.70 5.91
N VAL A 113 -2.02 17.82 5.96
CA VAL A 113 -1.80 16.91 7.11
C VAL A 113 -1.55 17.67 8.40
N LEU A 114 -1.00 18.89 8.34
CA LEU A 114 -0.73 19.70 9.54
C LEU A 114 -1.97 20.01 10.37
N GLY A 115 -3.12 20.29 9.71
CA GLY A 115 -4.38 20.52 10.40
C GLY A 115 -4.82 19.28 11.18
N ARG A 116 -4.80 18.12 10.51
CA ARG A 116 -5.14 16.83 11.13
C ARG A 116 -4.17 16.44 12.24
N ALA A 117 -2.88 16.70 12.08
CA ALA A 117 -1.88 16.46 13.11
C ALA A 117 -2.14 17.34 14.34
N GLY A 118 -2.51 18.61 14.14
CA GLY A 118 -2.95 19.51 15.22
C GLY A 118 -4.13 18.94 16.01
N GLU A 119 -5.17 18.44 15.34
CA GLU A 119 -6.32 17.79 15.98
C GLU A 119 -5.92 16.55 16.79
N VAL A 120 -5.13 15.65 16.18
CA VAL A 120 -4.63 14.44 16.86
C VAL A 120 -3.81 14.82 18.10
N GLY A 121 -2.94 15.82 18.00
CA GLY A 121 -2.16 16.31 19.13
C GLY A 121 -3.02 16.86 20.26
N GLN A 122 -4.12 17.55 19.95
CA GLN A 122 -5.07 18.03 20.96
C GLN A 122 -5.81 16.88 21.63
N ILE A 123 -6.27 15.88 20.86
CA ILE A 123 -6.91 14.68 21.39
C ILE A 123 -6.00 13.98 22.40
N LEU A 124 -4.71 13.85 22.07
CA LEU A 124 -3.77 13.07 22.87
C LEU A 124 -3.19 13.81 24.07
N THR A 125 -3.03 15.14 23.99
CA THR A 125 -2.25 15.91 24.99
C THR A 125 -3.00 17.06 25.63
N GLN A 126 -4.07 17.56 25.02
CA GLN A 126 -4.77 18.78 25.42
C GLN A 126 -3.83 19.98 25.66
N ASN A 127 -2.69 20.03 24.97
CA ASN A 127 -1.64 21.02 25.17
C ASN A 127 -1.22 21.69 23.85
N PRO A 128 -1.83 22.84 23.49
CA PRO A 128 -1.53 23.58 22.26
C PRO A 128 -0.07 23.96 22.06
N MET A 129 0.65 24.31 23.12
CA MET A 129 2.07 24.67 23.02
C MET A 129 2.95 23.47 22.70
N LEU A 130 2.67 22.31 23.30
CA LEU A 130 3.36 21.07 22.99
C LEU A 130 3.08 20.63 21.54
N VAL A 131 1.81 20.73 21.12
CA VAL A 131 1.37 20.44 19.75
C VAL A 131 2.14 21.28 18.72
N GLY A 132 2.21 22.60 18.92
CA GLY A 132 2.95 23.50 18.03
C GLY A 132 4.43 23.12 17.91
N ARG A 133 5.10 22.88 19.05
CA ARG A 133 6.52 22.47 19.08
C ARG A 133 6.75 21.12 18.42
N ALA A 134 5.85 20.15 18.61
CA ALA A 134 5.96 18.84 17.97
C ALA A 134 5.79 18.92 16.45
N LEU A 135 4.85 19.74 15.96
CA LEU A 135 4.67 19.99 14.53
C LEU A 135 5.92 20.62 13.91
N ASP A 136 6.52 21.61 14.58
CA ASP A 136 7.74 22.26 14.11
C ASP A 136 8.93 21.31 13.99
N ARG A 137 9.01 20.30 14.86
CA ARG A 137 10.05 19.25 14.80
C ARG A 137 9.81 18.26 13.68
N ALA A 138 8.56 17.85 13.45
CA ALA A 138 8.23 16.82 12.46
C ALA A 138 8.04 17.37 11.03
N LYS A 139 7.88 18.68 10.83
CA LYS A 139 7.54 19.28 9.52
C LYS A 139 8.49 18.93 8.38
N SER A 140 9.76 18.66 8.66
CA SER A 140 10.74 18.27 7.64
C SER A 140 10.41 16.92 7.00
N LEU A 141 9.65 16.07 7.70
CA LEU A 141 9.24 14.73 7.28
C LEU A 141 7.92 14.72 6.49
N LEU A 142 7.29 15.88 6.25
CA LEU A 142 6.10 15.97 5.40
C LEU A 142 6.37 15.62 3.93
N LYS A 143 7.62 15.55 3.52
CA LYS A 143 7.98 15.12 2.16
C LYS A 143 7.84 13.60 2.08
N PRO A 144 7.07 13.06 1.13
CA PRO A 144 7.00 11.62 0.94
C PRO A 144 8.40 11.08 0.63
N PRO A 145 8.72 9.85 1.07
CA PRO A 145 10.00 9.26 0.74
C PRO A 145 10.13 9.06 -0.76
N PRO A 146 11.35 9.12 -1.31
CA PRO A 146 11.58 8.89 -2.73
C PRO A 146 11.06 7.50 -3.15
N PRO A 147 10.72 7.29 -4.42
CA PRO A 147 10.33 5.96 -4.93
C PRO A 147 11.37 4.90 -4.58
N LEU A 148 10.92 3.66 -4.38
CA LEU A 148 11.83 2.54 -4.16
C LEU A 148 12.66 2.28 -5.42
N LYS A 149 13.98 2.13 -5.24
CA LYS A 149 14.88 1.80 -6.35
C LYS A 149 14.50 0.45 -6.95
N SER A 150 14.64 0.36 -8.27
CA SER A 150 14.37 -0.83 -9.04
C SER A 150 15.67 -1.38 -9.62
N PRO A 151 15.95 -2.69 -9.52
CA PRO A 151 17.08 -3.28 -10.22
C PRO A 151 16.88 -3.20 -11.74
N PRO A 152 17.95 -3.29 -12.54
CA PRO A 152 17.81 -3.36 -14.00
C PRO A 152 17.17 -4.70 -14.38
N GLY A 153 15.85 -4.70 -14.56
CA GLY A 153 15.06 -5.87 -14.98
C GLY A 153 14.38 -5.70 -16.33
N SER A 154 13.95 -6.82 -16.90
CA SER A 154 13.21 -6.90 -18.16
C SER A 154 11.72 -7.19 -17.96
N VAL A 155 11.29 -7.55 -16.75
CA VAL A 155 9.88 -7.85 -16.44
C VAL A 155 9.29 -6.74 -15.58
N GLY A 156 8.37 -5.96 -16.13
CA GLY A 156 7.67 -4.92 -15.39
C GLY A 156 6.69 -5.53 -14.38
N VAL A 157 6.85 -5.24 -13.09
CA VAL A 157 5.96 -5.75 -12.05
C VAL A 157 4.88 -4.73 -11.73
N VAL A 158 3.62 -5.15 -11.88
CA VAL A 158 2.43 -4.35 -11.53
C VAL A 158 1.71 -5.04 -10.38
N ALA A 159 1.47 -4.33 -9.29
CA ALA A 159 0.59 -4.77 -8.22
C ALA A 159 -0.01 -3.55 -7.52
N GLN A 160 -0.97 -3.75 -6.61
CA GLN A 160 -1.50 -2.66 -5.82
C GLN A 160 -0.39 -1.93 -5.05
N PRO A 161 -0.43 -0.59 -4.89
CA PRO A 161 0.70 0.14 -4.30
C PRO A 161 1.06 -0.32 -2.88
N TYR A 162 0.08 -0.73 -2.08
CA TYR A 162 0.33 -1.27 -0.73
C TYR A 162 1.04 -2.63 -0.73
N LEU A 163 1.03 -3.39 -1.83
CA LEU A 163 1.84 -4.58 -2.02
C LEU A 163 3.25 -4.21 -2.51
N LEU A 164 3.36 -3.28 -3.46
CA LEU A 164 4.65 -2.91 -4.04
C LEU A 164 5.61 -2.22 -3.06
N GLU A 165 5.06 -1.57 -2.04
CA GLU A 165 5.81 -0.94 -0.97
C GLU A 165 6.18 -1.90 0.17
N ASP A 166 5.65 -3.13 0.16
CA ASP A 166 6.03 -4.18 1.10
C ASP A 166 7.33 -4.87 0.62
N GLU A 167 8.33 -4.94 1.52
CA GLU A 167 9.62 -5.54 1.20
C GLU A 167 9.52 -7.03 0.95
N GLY A 168 8.72 -7.74 1.77
CA GLY A 168 8.49 -9.18 1.63
C GLY A 168 7.86 -9.54 0.28
N PHE A 169 6.91 -8.75 -0.19
CA PHE A 169 6.34 -8.89 -1.53
C PHE A 169 7.39 -8.73 -2.64
N ARG A 170 8.22 -7.68 -2.55
CA ARG A 170 9.27 -7.44 -3.57
C ARG A 170 10.29 -8.57 -3.60
N GLU A 171 10.67 -9.08 -2.44
CA GLU A 171 11.57 -10.23 -2.31
C GLU A 171 10.95 -11.51 -2.88
N ALA A 172 9.68 -11.80 -2.57
CA ALA A 172 8.96 -12.94 -3.11
C ALA A 172 8.91 -12.89 -4.65
N VAL A 173 8.57 -11.74 -5.23
CA VAL A 173 8.55 -11.55 -6.69
C VAL A 173 9.94 -11.70 -7.31
N ARG A 174 10.96 -11.12 -6.67
CA ARG A 174 12.34 -11.25 -7.12
C ARG A 174 12.78 -12.71 -7.14
N ASN A 175 12.52 -13.46 -6.06
CA ASN A 175 12.91 -14.86 -5.95
C ASN A 175 12.19 -15.72 -7.01
N ALA A 176 10.89 -15.49 -7.23
CA ALA A 176 10.12 -16.21 -8.24
C ALA A 176 10.61 -15.97 -9.67
N LEU A 177 10.94 -14.72 -10.02
CA LEU A 177 11.47 -14.39 -11.35
C LEU A 177 12.88 -14.92 -11.55
N VAL A 178 13.76 -14.80 -10.55
CA VAL A 178 15.14 -15.30 -10.62
C VAL A 178 15.17 -16.82 -10.82
N ALA A 179 14.22 -17.56 -10.25
CA ALA A 179 14.11 -19.01 -10.43
C ALA A 179 13.89 -19.45 -11.90
N VAL A 180 13.50 -18.54 -12.79
CA VAL A 180 13.37 -18.77 -14.23
C VAL A 180 14.28 -17.86 -15.07
N ASP A 181 15.34 -17.31 -14.48
CA ASP A 181 16.30 -16.37 -15.07
C ASP A 181 15.68 -15.05 -15.58
N LEU A 182 14.61 -14.59 -14.95
CA LEU A 182 14.03 -13.28 -15.18
C LEU A 182 14.37 -12.31 -14.05
N LEU A 183 14.39 -11.01 -14.35
CA LEU A 183 14.65 -9.95 -13.38
C LEU A 183 13.49 -8.95 -13.32
N PRO A 184 12.96 -8.64 -12.13
CA PRO A 184 11.89 -7.66 -11.98
C PRO A 184 12.38 -6.24 -12.25
N PHE A 185 11.52 -5.44 -12.85
CA PHE A 185 11.59 -4.00 -12.86
C PHE A 185 10.32 -3.46 -12.20
N PHE A 186 10.46 -2.97 -10.98
CA PHE A 186 9.41 -2.28 -10.25
C PHE A 186 9.28 -0.82 -10.74
N PRO A 187 8.07 -0.22 -10.67
CA PRO A 187 7.87 1.18 -11.03
C PRO A 187 8.69 2.08 -10.11
N ASP A 188 9.41 3.02 -10.72
CA ASP A 188 10.34 3.96 -10.08
C ASP A 188 9.86 5.42 -10.16
N LEU A 189 8.65 5.65 -10.68
CA LEU A 189 7.99 6.94 -10.67
C LEU A 189 7.31 7.21 -9.32
N PRO A 190 7.21 8.48 -8.91
CA PRO A 190 6.45 8.84 -7.71
C PRO A 190 4.93 8.67 -7.94
N PRO A 191 4.14 8.50 -6.87
CA PRO A 191 2.71 8.19 -6.95
C PRO A 191 1.92 9.15 -7.84
N GLU A 192 2.18 10.45 -7.76
CA GLU A 192 1.50 11.47 -8.58
C GLU A 192 1.74 11.26 -10.08
N LYS A 193 2.96 10.86 -10.47
CA LYS A 193 3.29 10.57 -11.87
C LYS A 193 2.66 9.27 -12.34
N LEU A 194 2.57 8.26 -11.48
CA LEU A 194 1.83 7.04 -11.81
C LEU A 194 0.35 7.35 -12.00
N ARG A 195 -0.27 8.22 -11.20
CA ARG A 195 -1.67 8.62 -11.40
C ARG A 195 -1.88 9.34 -12.72
N GLU A 196 -1.00 10.27 -13.08
CA GLU A 196 -1.00 10.95 -14.38
C GLU A 196 -0.90 9.94 -15.55
N GLU A 197 -0.10 8.88 -15.41
CA GLU A 197 -0.04 7.80 -16.39
C GLU A 197 -1.31 6.95 -16.42
N GLY A 198 -1.94 6.73 -15.27
CA GLY A 198 -3.19 5.96 -15.15
C GLY A 198 -4.36 6.63 -15.83
N ASP A 199 -4.49 7.94 -15.66
CA ASP A 199 -5.53 8.77 -16.28
C ASP A 199 -5.46 8.73 -17.82
N LYS A 200 -4.28 8.46 -18.40
CA LYS A 200 -4.09 8.27 -19.86
C LYS A 200 -4.58 6.92 -20.38
N LEU A 201 -4.63 5.89 -19.54
CA LEU A 201 -4.94 4.52 -19.95
C LEU A 201 -6.38 4.12 -19.63
N LEU A 202 -6.80 4.33 -18.39
CA LEU A 202 -8.14 3.99 -17.91
C LEU A 202 -8.50 4.88 -16.71
N PRO A 203 -9.46 5.81 -16.84
CA PRO A 203 -9.89 6.65 -15.73
C PRO A 203 -10.37 5.84 -14.54
N MET A 204 -9.83 6.15 -13.36
CA MET A 204 -10.20 5.56 -12.07
C MET A 204 -10.44 6.68 -11.07
N ASP A 205 -11.17 6.40 -9.99
CA ASP A 205 -11.44 7.41 -8.97
C ASP A 205 -10.40 7.34 -7.84
N LEU A 206 -10.16 6.13 -7.30
CA LEU A 206 -9.24 5.93 -6.18
C LEU A 206 -7.77 6.20 -6.56
N PRO A 207 -7.00 6.89 -5.70
CA PRO A 207 -5.58 7.14 -5.92
C PRO A 207 -4.78 5.84 -6.17
N THR A 208 -5.02 4.80 -5.38
CA THR A 208 -4.30 3.51 -5.51
C THR A 208 -4.60 2.78 -6.80
N ASP A 209 -5.84 2.89 -7.31
CA ASP A 209 -6.23 2.28 -8.58
C ASP A 209 -5.68 3.06 -9.77
N LYS A 210 -5.64 4.40 -9.69
CA LYS A 210 -4.95 5.23 -10.68
C LYS A 210 -3.48 4.88 -10.77
N GLU A 211 -2.82 4.70 -9.62
CA GLU A 211 -1.43 4.24 -9.58
C GLU A 211 -1.27 2.86 -10.21
N LEU A 212 -2.13 1.90 -9.86
CA LEU A 212 -2.10 0.54 -10.42
C LEU A 212 -2.19 0.54 -11.95
N VAL A 213 -3.17 1.25 -12.51
CA VAL A 213 -3.34 1.40 -13.96
C VAL A 213 -2.17 2.17 -14.57
N GLY A 214 -1.66 3.18 -13.86
CA GLY A 214 -0.49 3.95 -14.25
C GLY A 214 0.76 3.11 -14.41
N MET A 215 0.98 2.16 -13.49
CA MET A 215 2.08 1.20 -13.60
C MET A 215 1.97 0.34 -14.85
N VAL A 216 0.76 -0.12 -15.19
CA VAL A 216 0.51 -0.87 -16.43
C VAL A 216 0.94 -0.03 -17.63
N HIS A 217 0.47 1.22 -17.71
CA HIS A 217 0.76 2.11 -18.84
C HIS A 217 2.25 2.46 -18.93
N TYR A 218 2.85 2.86 -17.80
CA TYR A 218 4.24 3.27 -17.70
C TYR A 218 5.21 2.13 -18.05
N LEU A 219 5.06 0.97 -17.41
CA LEU A 219 5.97 -0.16 -17.64
C LEU A 219 5.82 -0.72 -19.06
N HIS A 220 4.61 -0.70 -19.62
CA HIS A 220 4.37 -1.11 -20.99
C HIS A 220 5.15 -0.28 -22.01
N ARG A 221 5.34 1.03 -21.81
CA ARG A 221 6.07 1.87 -22.78
C ARG A 221 7.59 1.83 -22.64
N LEU A 222 8.12 1.37 -21.51
CA LEU A 222 9.56 1.32 -21.30
C LEU A 222 10.22 0.32 -22.24
N GLY A 223 11.13 0.76 -23.11
CA GLY A 223 11.81 -0.10 -24.08
C GLY A 223 12.62 -1.26 -23.46
N ARG A 224 13.07 -1.08 -22.20
CA ARG A 224 13.79 -2.09 -21.42
C ARG A 224 12.89 -3.20 -20.89
N VAL A 225 11.63 -2.90 -20.62
CA VAL A 225 10.64 -3.88 -20.16
C VAL A 225 10.16 -4.66 -21.37
N LYS A 226 10.33 -5.98 -21.38
CA LYS A 226 9.93 -6.86 -22.48
C LYS A 226 8.61 -7.59 -22.20
N GLY A 227 8.26 -7.80 -20.94
CA GLY A 227 6.99 -8.38 -20.52
C GLY A 227 6.50 -7.79 -19.19
N LEU A 228 5.24 -8.04 -18.84
CA LEU A 228 4.63 -7.56 -17.59
C LEU A 228 4.15 -8.73 -16.73
N LEU A 229 4.45 -8.67 -15.44
CA LEU A 229 3.88 -9.53 -14.42
C LEU A 229 2.87 -8.72 -13.60
N LEU A 230 1.59 -9.03 -13.77
CA LEU A 230 0.48 -8.42 -13.04
C LEU A 230 0.18 -9.32 -11.84
N VAL A 231 0.53 -8.87 -10.64
CA VAL A 231 0.36 -9.65 -9.41
C VAL A 231 -0.81 -9.10 -8.60
N VAL A 232 -1.72 -9.99 -8.22
CA VAL A 232 -2.86 -9.67 -7.33
C VAL A 232 -2.77 -10.50 -6.07
N SER A 233 -3.30 -10.00 -4.95
CA SER A 233 -3.54 -10.89 -3.81
C SER A 233 -4.78 -11.74 -4.06
N TYR A 234 -4.80 -12.97 -3.55
CA TYR A 234 -6.02 -13.78 -3.48
C TYR A 234 -7.11 -13.05 -2.69
N ALA A 235 -8.37 -13.45 -2.87
CA ALA A 235 -9.52 -12.84 -2.20
C ALA A 235 -9.58 -11.31 -2.34
N CYS A 236 -9.18 -10.78 -3.51
CA CYS A 236 -9.23 -9.36 -3.85
C CYS A 236 -10.11 -9.13 -5.10
N PRO A 237 -11.43 -9.33 -5.03
CA PRO A 237 -12.30 -9.49 -6.22
C PRO A 237 -12.27 -8.35 -7.26
N PRO A 238 -12.17 -7.05 -6.91
CA PRO A 238 -12.28 -6.01 -7.93
C PRO A 238 -11.00 -5.83 -8.76
N ILE A 239 -9.84 -6.22 -8.23
CA ILE A 239 -8.53 -5.90 -8.82
C ILE A 239 -8.20 -6.76 -10.05
N PRO A 240 -8.43 -8.09 -10.07
CA PRO A 240 -8.25 -8.91 -11.26
C PRO A 240 -9.07 -8.41 -12.45
N GLY A 241 -10.33 -8.00 -12.22
CA GLY A 241 -11.19 -7.44 -13.27
C GLY A 241 -10.64 -6.13 -13.84
N LEU A 242 -10.17 -5.24 -12.96
CA LEU A 242 -9.52 -3.99 -13.36
C LEU A 242 -8.26 -4.24 -14.19
N LEU A 243 -7.36 -5.11 -13.73
CA LEU A 243 -6.11 -5.43 -14.42
C LEU A 243 -6.36 -6.12 -15.76
N ARG A 244 -7.32 -7.04 -15.87
CA ARG A 244 -7.69 -7.64 -17.17
C ARG A 244 -8.17 -6.59 -18.17
N ARG A 245 -8.95 -5.59 -17.73
CA ARG A 245 -9.38 -4.49 -18.61
C ARG A 245 -8.20 -3.62 -19.04
N ALA A 246 -7.27 -3.31 -18.14
CA ALA A 246 -6.07 -2.56 -18.47
C ALA A 246 -5.16 -3.35 -19.43
N ALA A 247 -5.01 -4.66 -19.20
CA ALA A 247 -4.14 -5.55 -19.95
C ALA A 247 -4.56 -5.75 -21.41
N ARG A 248 -5.84 -5.58 -21.76
CA ARG A 248 -6.34 -5.60 -23.15
C ARG A 248 -5.66 -4.57 -24.06
N ARG A 249 -5.02 -3.55 -23.48
CA ARG A 249 -4.32 -2.47 -24.21
C ARG A 249 -2.81 -2.71 -24.31
N LEU A 250 -2.31 -3.83 -23.78
CA LEU A 250 -0.90 -4.20 -23.83
C LEU A 250 -0.60 -4.92 -25.15
N ALA A 251 0.49 -4.52 -25.79
CA ALA A 251 1.09 -5.25 -26.91
C ALA A 251 2.18 -6.22 -26.44
N LYS A 252 2.77 -5.98 -25.27
CA LYS A 252 3.80 -6.84 -24.68
C LYS A 252 3.21 -8.09 -24.03
N PRO A 253 3.94 -9.23 -24.04
CA PRO A 253 3.61 -10.41 -23.24
C PRO A 253 3.31 -10.05 -21.79
N HIS A 254 2.27 -10.64 -21.22
CA HIS A 254 1.92 -10.41 -19.83
C HIS A 254 1.31 -11.65 -19.17
N ARG A 255 1.42 -11.73 -17.85
CA ARG A 255 0.75 -12.75 -17.03
C ARG A 255 0.07 -12.10 -15.83
N LEU A 256 -1.15 -12.54 -15.55
CA LEU A 256 -1.85 -12.23 -14.31
C LEU A 256 -1.70 -13.42 -13.37
N VAL A 257 -1.06 -13.21 -12.21
CA VAL A 257 -0.79 -14.26 -11.22
C VAL A 257 -1.31 -13.85 -9.85
N THR A 258 -1.64 -14.84 -9.02
CA THR A 258 -2.11 -14.60 -7.65
C THR A 258 -0.99 -14.84 -6.65
N LEU A 259 -0.81 -13.92 -5.70
CA LEU A 259 0.13 -14.05 -4.60
C LEU A 259 -0.13 -15.32 -3.78
N GLY A 260 0.92 -16.10 -3.56
CA GLY A 260 0.86 -17.37 -2.83
C GLY A 260 0.60 -18.61 -3.68
N GLU A 261 0.30 -18.44 -4.98
CA GLU A 261 0.24 -19.56 -5.93
C GLU A 261 1.63 -19.87 -6.53
N ASP A 262 1.78 -21.06 -7.11
CA ASP A 262 2.96 -21.40 -7.91
C ASP A 262 2.89 -20.67 -9.26
N TRP A 263 3.94 -19.91 -9.59
CA TRP A 263 4.02 -19.12 -10.82
C TRP A 263 4.90 -19.77 -11.88
N THR A 264 5.55 -20.91 -11.60
CA THR A 264 6.62 -21.49 -12.43
C THR A 264 6.23 -21.65 -13.89
N GLU A 265 5.06 -22.23 -14.16
CA GLU A 265 4.53 -22.41 -15.52
C GLU A 265 4.24 -21.06 -16.20
N SER A 266 3.56 -20.15 -15.48
CA SER A 266 3.21 -18.82 -15.99
C SER A 266 4.45 -17.99 -16.35
N LEU A 267 5.47 -18.02 -15.50
CA LEU A 267 6.72 -17.28 -15.72
C LEU A 267 7.57 -17.90 -16.84
N SER A 268 7.60 -19.23 -16.95
CA SER A 268 8.28 -19.93 -18.05
C SER A 268 7.64 -19.58 -19.41
N ALA A 269 6.31 -19.56 -19.47
CA ALA A 269 5.60 -19.15 -20.67
C ALA A 269 5.82 -17.66 -21.01
N LEU A 270 5.87 -16.80 -19.99
CA LEU A 270 6.20 -15.38 -20.18
C LEU A 270 7.61 -15.19 -20.76
N LYS A 271 8.60 -15.94 -20.24
CA LYS A 271 9.98 -15.92 -20.75
C LYS A 271 10.05 -16.30 -22.23
N ALA A 272 9.38 -17.40 -22.61
CA ALA A 272 9.34 -17.86 -23.99
C ALA A 272 8.73 -16.81 -24.94
N GLU A 273 7.63 -16.15 -24.56
CA GLU A 273 6.99 -15.09 -25.35
C GLU A 273 7.84 -13.81 -25.44
N MET A 274 8.69 -13.54 -24.45
CA MET A 274 9.63 -12.40 -24.46
C MET A 274 10.82 -12.64 -25.39
N GLY A 275 11.06 -13.87 -25.85
CA GLY A 275 12.27 -14.26 -26.57
C GLY A 275 13.54 -14.14 -25.72
N ALA A 276 13.41 -14.39 -24.42
CA ALA A 276 14.45 -14.25 -23.39
C ALA A 276 14.85 -15.60 -22.77
#